data_AF-A0AAW5SGI1-F1
#
_entry.id   AF-A0AAW5SGI1-F1
#
_cell.length_a   1.000
_cell.length_b   1.000
_cell.length_c   1.000
_cell.angle_alpha   90.00
_cell.angle_beta   90.00
_cell.angle_gamma   90.00
#
_symmetry.space_group_name_H-M   'P 1'
#
loop_
_entity.id
_entity.type
_entity.pdbx_description
1 polymer ?
#
loop_
_entity_poly.entity_id
_entity_poly.type
_entity_poly.pdbx_seq_one_letter_code
_entity_poly.pdbx_strand_id
1 'polypeptide(L)'
;PPPSITPGEGQAADGQQDSAVEHHNSTAALDALDATGRAELDAAGASASGGRGNMESIIAAAVADVQALGLSTNTPEGKRALIAAIKTRLEETRGTVQTGAAEAGTHAASANANAAGYGDVAGLTRPAGMGANPLGAMPMSGGMPMGGGGMPGFGAPLSGLSGLTDPLGAMPMSGGMPMGGGGMPGFGAPLSGLSGLTAPFTQAAKLTGSNGSPAAKLASAAIPGLDTSGPGKASERGLQQYTKLMNRAISNAFPEIEEIGGWRQDALKWHPDGLALDVMIPNWDTAEGRALGDRVVNFLIRNQKPLGLDHIIWRQQMIQPDGSSSRMDDQGNATQNHYDHVHVASLGGGY
;
A
#
# COMPACT_ATOMS: atom_id res chain seq x y z
N PRO A 1 -62.91 11.32 -45.18
CA PRO A 1 -61.50 10.85 -45.20
C PRO A 1 -61.01 10.76 -43.75
N PRO A 2 -60.34 9.68 -43.32
CA PRO A 2 -59.71 9.67 -42.01
C PRO A 2 -58.61 10.76 -42.00
N PRO A 3 -58.32 11.38 -40.85
CA PRO A 3 -57.27 12.39 -40.77
C PRO A 3 -55.93 11.77 -41.18
N SER A 4 -55.21 12.49 -42.05
CA SER A 4 -53.87 12.17 -42.48
C SER A 4 -52.94 12.10 -41.28
N ILE A 5 -52.35 10.93 -41.04
CA ILE A 5 -51.31 10.73 -40.03
C ILE A 5 -50.13 11.62 -40.42
N THR A 6 -49.79 12.55 -39.53
CA THR A 6 -48.69 13.50 -39.72
C THR A 6 -47.38 12.72 -39.82
N PRO A 7 -46.51 12.92 -40.84
CA PRO A 7 -45.27 12.15 -41.01
C PRO A 7 -44.21 12.24 -39.90
N GLY A 8 -44.51 12.84 -38.73
CA GLY A 8 -43.56 13.04 -37.63
C GLY A 8 -43.82 12.18 -36.38
N GLU A 9 -44.97 11.49 -36.27
CA GLU A 9 -45.28 10.69 -35.06
C GLU A 9 -44.54 9.33 -35.04
N GLY A 10 -44.25 8.75 -36.21
CA GLY A 10 -43.48 7.51 -36.33
C GLY A 10 -42.02 7.69 -35.88
N GLN A 11 -41.36 8.77 -36.30
CA GLN A 11 -39.95 9.03 -35.97
C GLN A 11 -39.71 9.26 -34.48
N ALA A 12 -40.68 9.83 -33.76
CA ALA A 12 -40.59 10.01 -32.31
C ALA A 12 -40.79 8.69 -31.55
N ALA A 13 -41.72 7.84 -32.01
CA ALA A 13 -41.93 6.51 -31.44
C ALA A 13 -40.75 5.56 -31.74
N ASP A 14 -40.22 5.59 -32.96
CA ASP A 14 -39.03 4.83 -33.38
C ASP A 14 -37.80 5.28 -32.56
N GLY A 15 -37.60 6.58 -32.35
CA GLY A 15 -36.53 7.11 -31.51
C GLY A 15 -36.65 6.70 -30.03
N GLN A 16 -37.86 6.62 -29.48
CA GLN A 16 -38.08 6.10 -28.13
C GLN A 16 -37.81 4.59 -28.02
N GLN A 17 -38.15 3.82 -29.06
CA GLN A 17 -37.84 2.39 -29.11
C GLN A 17 -36.32 2.16 -29.20
N ASP A 18 -35.62 2.94 -30.01
CA ASP A 18 -34.15 2.89 -30.14
C ASP A 18 -33.45 3.21 -28.82
N SER A 19 -33.87 4.28 -28.11
CA SER A 19 -33.34 4.61 -26.79
C SER A 19 -33.63 3.52 -25.75
N ALA A 20 -34.82 2.90 -25.78
CA ALA A 20 -35.16 1.81 -24.85
C ALA A 20 -34.28 0.57 -25.08
N VAL A 21 -33.98 0.24 -26.35
CA VAL A 21 -33.05 -0.85 -26.71
C VAL A 21 -31.63 -0.54 -26.25
N GLU A 22 -31.15 0.70 -26.45
CA GLU A 22 -29.83 1.13 -26.00
C GLU A 22 -29.69 1.03 -24.48
N HIS A 23 -30.65 1.55 -23.71
CA HIS A 23 -30.65 1.42 -22.25
C HIS A 23 -30.68 -0.03 -21.77
N HIS A 24 -31.46 -0.89 -22.43
CA HIS A 24 -31.49 -2.32 -22.11
C HIS A 24 -30.12 -2.98 -22.34
N ASN A 25 -29.46 -2.67 -23.46
CA ASN A 25 -28.14 -3.19 -23.79
C ASN A 25 -27.06 -2.69 -22.81
N SER A 26 -27.09 -1.41 -22.43
CA SER A 26 -26.17 -0.87 -21.43
C SER A 26 -26.37 -1.53 -20.06
N THR A 27 -27.62 -1.75 -19.65
CA THR A 27 -27.92 -2.44 -18.38
C THR A 27 -27.38 -3.87 -18.38
N ALA A 28 -27.60 -4.62 -19.47
CA ALA A 28 -27.07 -5.98 -19.61
C ALA A 28 -25.53 -6.02 -19.62
N ALA A 29 -24.89 -5.02 -20.21
CA ALA A 29 -23.42 -4.90 -20.20
C ALA A 29 -22.87 -4.60 -18.79
N LEU A 30 -23.54 -3.72 -18.02
CA LEU A 30 -23.18 -3.45 -16.62
C LEU A 30 -23.36 -4.70 -15.75
N ASP A 31 -24.46 -5.43 -15.91
CA ASP A 31 -24.70 -6.68 -15.17
C ASP A 31 -23.61 -7.73 -15.46
N ALA A 32 -23.13 -7.80 -16.71
CA ALA A 32 -22.04 -8.71 -17.09
C ALA A 32 -20.68 -8.29 -16.48
N LEU A 33 -20.40 -6.98 -16.41
CA LEU A 33 -19.20 -6.45 -15.75
C LEU A 33 -19.25 -6.68 -14.23
N ASP A 34 -20.42 -6.53 -13.61
CA ASP A 34 -20.64 -6.83 -12.19
C ASP A 34 -20.39 -8.31 -11.90
N ALA A 35 -20.92 -9.20 -12.74
CA ALA A 35 -20.71 -10.64 -12.62
C ALA A 35 -19.23 -11.01 -12.78
N THR A 36 -18.53 -10.40 -13.74
CA THR A 36 -17.10 -10.60 -13.97
C THR A 36 -16.29 -10.12 -12.75
N GLY A 37 -16.60 -8.93 -12.23
CA GLY A 37 -15.93 -8.39 -11.04
C GLY A 37 -16.10 -9.27 -9.80
N ARG A 38 -17.29 -9.83 -9.57
CA ARG A 38 -17.53 -10.78 -8.47
C ARG A 38 -16.73 -12.06 -8.64
N ALA A 39 -16.69 -12.63 -9.85
CA ALA A 39 -15.91 -13.84 -10.13
C ALA A 39 -14.40 -13.62 -9.91
N GLU A 40 -13.86 -12.47 -10.32
CA GLU A 40 -12.46 -12.13 -10.09
C GLU A 40 -12.15 -11.92 -8.59
N LEU A 41 -13.06 -11.33 -7.83
CA LEU A 41 -12.91 -11.20 -6.37
C LEU A 41 -12.88 -12.58 -5.68
N ASP A 42 -13.76 -13.49 -6.08
CA ASP A 42 -13.78 -14.86 -5.55
C ASP A 42 -12.48 -15.61 -5.91
N ALA A 43 -11.99 -15.45 -7.15
CA ALA A 43 -10.73 -16.04 -7.60
C ALA A 43 -9.51 -15.47 -6.85
N ALA A 44 -9.47 -14.15 -6.64
CA ALA A 44 -8.42 -13.50 -5.85
C ALA A 44 -8.42 -13.97 -4.39
N GLY A 45 -9.61 -14.11 -3.79
CA GLY A 45 -9.79 -14.69 -2.45
C GLY A 45 -9.29 -16.13 -2.36
N ALA A 46 -9.61 -16.96 -3.36
CA ALA A 46 -9.15 -18.34 -3.45
C ALA A 46 -7.62 -18.43 -3.56
N SER A 47 -7.00 -17.66 -4.47
CA SER A 47 -5.54 -17.51 -4.60
C SER A 47 -4.87 -17.12 -3.28
N ALA A 48 -5.39 -16.09 -2.61
CA ALA A 48 -4.84 -15.63 -1.33
C ALA A 48 -4.97 -16.70 -0.22
N SER A 49 -6.06 -17.46 -0.20
CA SER A 49 -6.25 -18.57 0.74
C SER A 49 -5.29 -19.74 0.47
N GLY A 50 -5.10 -20.11 -0.81
CA GLY A 50 -4.14 -21.13 -1.22
C GLY A 50 -2.70 -20.76 -0.89
N GLY A 51 -2.31 -19.51 -1.16
CA GLY A 51 -0.99 -19.00 -0.78
C GLY A 51 -0.73 -19.05 0.72
N ARG A 52 -1.73 -18.73 1.55
CA ARG A 52 -1.63 -18.89 3.02
C ARG A 52 -1.47 -20.35 3.43
N GLY A 53 -2.25 -21.27 2.85
CA GLY A 53 -2.11 -22.71 3.11
C GLY A 53 -0.74 -23.26 2.73
N ASN A 54 -0.17 -22.80 1.61
CA ASN A 54 1.18 -23.18 1.20
C ASN A 54 2.23 -22.69 2.21
N MET A 55 2.13 -21.45 2.68
CA MET A 55 3.02 -20.92 3.73
C MET A 55 2.89 -21.67 5.04
N GLU A 56 1.67 -22.01 5.47
CA GLU A 56 1.42 -22.83 6.67
C GLU A 56 2.07 -24.22 6.55
N SER A 57 1.98 -24.85 5.37
CA SER A 57 2.64 -26.12 5.07
C SER A 57 4.17 -26.03 5.15
N ILE A 58 4.76 -24.97 4.59
CA ILE A 58 6.20 -24.74 4.64
C ILE A 58 6.68 -24.54 6.09
N ILE A 59 5.92 -23.78 6.90
CA ILE A 59 6.21 -23.56 8.32
C ILE A 59 6.13 -24.88 9.08
N ALA A 60 5.08 -25.68 8.86
CA ALA A 60 4.92 -26.98 9.51
C ALA A 60 6.08 -27.93 9.15
N ALA A 61 6.48 -27.97 7.88
CA ALA A 61 7.65 -28.74 7.43
C ALA A 61 8.95 -28.24 8.08
N ALA A 62 9.15 -26.92 8.19
CA ALA A 62 10.34 -26.36 8.82
C ALA A 62 10.43 -26.72 10.32
N VAL A 63 9.30 -26.71 11.03
CA VAL A 63 9.23 -27.15 12.43
C VAL A 63 9.57 -28.65 12.53
N ALA A 64 9.05 -29.47 11.62
CA ALA A 64 9.36 -30.90 11.58
C ALA A 64 10.85 -31.15 11.31
N ASP A 65 11.46 -30.42 10.37
CA ASP A 65 12.89 -30.50 10.06
C ASP A 65 13.75 -30.16 11.30
N VAL A 66 13.38 -29.09 12.03
CA VAL A 66 14.08 -28.69 13.26
C VAL A 66 13.93 -29.74 14.36
N GLN A 67 12.76 -30.33 14.53
CA GLN A 67 12.53 -31.37 15.53
C GLN A 67 13.31 -32.65 15.20
N ALA A 68 13.33 -33.05 13.93
CA ALA A 68 14.03 -34.25 13.47
C ALA A 68 15.56 -34.11 13.54
N LEU A 69 16.08 -32.95 13.12
CA LEU A 69 17.51 -32.74 12.95
C LEU A 69 18.17 -32.07 14.17
N GLY A 70 17.38 -31.39 15.01
CA GLY A 70 17.86 -30.62 16.17
C GLY A 70 18.74 -31.42 17.13
N LEU A 71 18.43 -32.69 17.35
CA LEU A 71 19.19 -33.57 18.24
C LEU A 71 20.55 -34.02 17.67
N SER A 72 20.73 -33.93 16.35
CA SER A 72 21.99 -34.30 15.66
C SER A 72 22.93 -33.12 15.46
N THR A 73 22.55 -31.92 15.93
CA THR A 73 23.36 -30.70 15.76
C THR A 73 24.67 -30.70 16.56
N ASN A 74 24.91 -31.71 17.40
CA ASN A 74 26.20 -31.93 18.05
C ASN A 74 27.25 -32.52 17.09
N THR A 75 26.87 -33.01 15.91
CA THR A 75 27.80 -33.50 14.88
C THR A 75 27.92 -32.52 13.70
N PRO A 76 29.06 -32.49 13.00
CA PRO A 76 29.21 -31.73 11.75
C PRO A 76 28.17 -32.12 10.69
N GLU A 77 27.83 -33.41 10.60
CA GLU A 77 26.88 -33.95 9.64
C GLU A 77 25.46 -33.47 9.93
N GLY A 78 25.02 -33.50 11.19
CA GLY A 78 23.69 -33.02 11.57
C GLY A 78 23.53 -31.51 11.41
N LYS A 79 24.59 -30.73 11.67
CA LYS A 79 24.62 -29.28 11.35
C LYS A 79 24.45 -29.03 9.85
N ARG A 80 25.15 -29.79 9.00
CA ARG A 80 25.03 -29.67 7.53
C ARG A 80 23.61 -30.03 7.06
N ALA A 81 23.03 -31.10 7.61
CA ALA A 81 21.67 -31.52 7.28
C ALA A 81 20.63 -30.45 7.64
N LEU A 82 20.73 -29.86 8.84
CA LEU A 82 19.82 -28.78 9.26
C LEU A 82 19.95 -27.53 8.37
N ILE A 83 21.18 -27.13 8.02
CA ILE A 83 21.40 -26.00 7.11
C ILE A 83 20.79 -26.28 5.73
N ALA A 84 20.93 -27.51 5.21
CA ALA A 84 20.33 -27.89 3.94
C ALA A 84 18.80 -27.82 3.99
N ALA A 85 18.18 -28.35 5.05
CA ALA A 85 16.74 -28.29 5.24
C ALA A 85 16.22 -26.85 5.30
N ILE A 86 16.86 -25.97 6.09
CA ILE A 86 16.50 -24.55 6.18
C ILE A 86 16.61 -23.87 4.81
N LYS A 87 17.66 -24.14 4.04
CA LYS A 87 17.80 -23.59 2.67
C LYS A 87 16.66 -24.03 1.77
N THR A 88 16.27 -25.30 1.81
CA THR A 88 15.11 -25.79 1.04
C THR A 88 13.82 -25.05 1.45
N ARG A 89 13.55 -24.91 2.75
CA ARG A 89 12.37 -24.18 3.24
C ARG A 89 12.35 -22.71 2.81
N LEU A 90 13.53 -22.06 2.77
CA LEU A 90 13.67 -20.68 2.30
C LEU A 90 13.38 -20.54 0.80
N GLU A 91 13.87 -21.46 -0.04
CA GLU A 91 13.56 -21.44 -1.48
C GLU A 91 12.08 -21.73 -1.76
N GLU A 92 11.45 -22.64 -1.02
CA GLU A 92 10.01 -22.89 -1.14
C GLU A 92 9.17 -21.68 -0.68
N THR A 93 9.60 -21.01 0.40
CA THR A 93 9.00 -19.77 0.88
C THR A 93 9.09 -18.69 -0.21
N ARG A 94 10.27 -18.52 -0.80
CA ARG A 94 10.49 -17.58 -1.89
C ARG A 94 9.60 -17.89 -3.09
N GLY A 95 9.50 -19.15 -3.49
CA GLY A 95 8.61 -19.58 -4.58
C GLY A 95 7.15 -19.24 -4.30
N THR A 96 6.67 -19.54 -3.09
CA THR A 96 5.28 -19.23 -2.67
C THR A 96 4.99 -17.73 -2.71
N VAL A 97 5.92 -16.90 -2.26
CA VAL A 97 5.80 -15.43 -2.32
C VAL A 97 5.80 -14.93 -3.77
N GLN A 98 6.65 -15.48 -4.63
CA GLN A 98 6.70 -15.11 -6.05
C GLN A 98 5.42 -15.48 -6.78
N THR A 99 4.87 -16.69 -6.55
CA THR A 99 3.58 -17.11 -7.09
C THR A 99 2.46 -16.20 -6.61
N GLY A 100 2.39 -15.91 -5.30
CA GLY A 100 1.37 -15.00 -4.76
C GLY A 100 1.46 -13.58 -5.34
N ALA A 101 2.67 -13.07 -5.58
CA ALA A 101 2.87 -11.78 -6.21
C ALA A 101 2.44 -11.77 -7.69
N ALA A 102 2.71 -12.84 -8.43
CA ALA A 102 2.28 -12.99 -9.82
C ALA A 102 0.75 -13.06 -9.93
N GLU A 103 0.11 -13.88 -9.09
CA GLU A 103 -1.34 -14.00 -9.04
C GLU A 103 -2.01 -12.68 -8.66
N ALA A 104 -1.49 -11.96 -7.66
CA ALA A 104 -1.98 -10.63 -7.30
C ALA A 104 -1.86 -9.63 -8.46
N GLY A 105 -0.76 -9.69 -9.23
CA GLY A 105 -0.60 -8.89 -10.44
C GLY A 105 -1.62 -9.21 -11.53
N THR A 106 -1.92 -10.49 -11.74
CA THR A 106 -2.99 -10.94 -12.67
C THR A 106 -4.35 -10.42 -12.23
N HIS A 107 -4.72 -10.61 -10.96
CA HIS A 107 -6.01 -10.15 -10.42
C HIS A 107 -6.16 -8.62 -10.49
N ALA A 108 -5.07 -7.88 -10.24
CA ALA A 108 -5.07 -6.42 -10.40
C ALA A 108 -5.26 -5.99 -11.87
N ALA A 109 -4.64 -6.70 -12.82
CA ALA A 109 -4.83 -6.45 -14.24
C ALA A 109 -6.27 -6.75 -14.70
N SER A 110 -6.85 -7.87 -14.25
CA SER A 110 -8.26 -8.22 -14.49
C SER A 110 -9.21 -7.17 -13.92
N ALA A 111 -8.98 -6.72 -12.69
CA ALA A 111 -9.80 -5.70 -12.05
C ALA A 111 -9.75 -4.36 -12.81
N ASN A 112 -8.57 -3.94 -13.26
CA ASN A 112 -8.42 -2.74 -14.09
C ASN A 112 -9.12 -2.86 -15.44
N ALA A 113 -9.05 -4.04 -16.09
CA ALA A 113 -9.76 -4.29 -17.34
C ALA A 113 -11.28 -4.23 -17.15
N ASN A 114 -11.79 -4.82 -16.06
CA ASN A 114 -13.22 -4.76 -15.73
C ASN A 114 -13.66 -3.32 -15.42
N ALA A 115 -12.87 -2.56 -14.68
CA ALA A 115 -13.13 -1.15 -14.37
C ALA A 115 -13.17 -0.27 -15.64
N ALA A 116 -12.28 -0.51 -16.61
CA ALA A 116 -12.30 0.18 -17.90
C ALA A 116 -13.61 -0.09 -18.68
N GLY A 117 -14.12 -1.33 -18.62
CA GLY A 117 -15.39 -1.71 -19.24
C GLY A 117 -16.59 -0.88 -18.75
N TYR A 118 -16.64 -0.50 -17.48
CA TYR A 118 -17.69 0.40 -16.98
C TYR A 118 -17.61 1.79 -17.62
N GLY A 119 -16.41 2.30 -17.87
CA GLY A 119 -16.19 3.57 -18.57
C GLY A 119 -16.67 3.55 -20.01
N ASP A 120 -16.51 2.41 -20.69
CA ASP A 120 -16.98 2.19 -22.06
C ASP A 120 -18.52 2.18 -22.13
N VAL A 121 -19.19 1.50 -21.18
CA VAL A 121 -20.66 1.45 -21.12
C VAL A 121 -21.28 2.79 -20.71
N ALA A 122 -20.60 3.57 -19.87
CA ALA A 122 -21.05 4.90 -19.45
C ALA A 122 -20.84 6.00 -20.50
N GLY A 123 -20.27 5.68 -21.68
CA GLY A 123 -19.91 6.67 -22.69
C GLY A 123 -18.83 7.66 -22.20
N LEU A 124 -18.10 7.31 -21.15
CA LEU A 124 -17.00 8.09 -20.56
C LEU A 124 -15.67 7.87 -21.30
N THR A 125 -15.70 7.17 -22.43
CA THR A 125 -14.55 7.05 -23.32
C THR A 125 -14.20 8.41 -23.94
N ARG A 126 -12.93 8.79 -23.79
CA ARG A 126 -12.32 9.96 -24.43
C ARG A 126 -12.69 10.03 -25.92
N PRO A 127 -12.88 11.24 -26.49
CA PRO A 127 -13.22 11.38 -27.91
C PRO A 127 -12.16 10.71 -28.78
N ALA A 128 -12.62 9.95 -29.79
CA ALA A 128 -11.78 9.29 -30.78
C ALA A 128 -10.87 10.32 -31.49
N GLY A 129 -9.55 10.20 -31.28
CA GLY A 129 -8.57 11.12 -31.88
C GLY A 129 -7.13 11.04 -31.36
N MET A 130 -6.86 10.41 -30.21
CA MET A 130 -5.48 10.11 -29.78
C MET A 130 -5.19 8.62 -29.99
N GLY A 131 -4.21 8.33 -30.85
CA GLY A 131 -3.77 6.98 -31.16
C GLY A 131 -3.36 6.19 -29.91
N ALA A 132 -3.66 4.89 -29.94
CA ALA A 132 -3.12 3.92 -29.00
C ALA A 132 -1.59 3.98 -29.05
N ASN A 133 -0.94 4.19 -27.91
CA ASN A 133 0.47 3.83 -27.77
C ASN A 133 0.55 2.30 -27.61
N PRO A 134 1.17 1.56 -28.54
CA PRO A 134 1.47 0.16 -28.35
C PRO A 134 2.88 0.05 -27.76
N LEU A 135 2.99 0.08 -26.44
CA LEU A 135 4.17 -0.40 -25.70
C LEU A 135 3.60 -1.05 -24.44
N GLY A 136 3.56 -2.36 -24.28
CA GLY A 136 4.21 -3.43 -25.00
C GLY A 136 4.38 -4.54 -23.97
N ALA A 137 3.43 -5.48 -23.94
CA ALA A 137 3.61 -6.75 -23.26
C ALA A 137 4.89 -7.40 -23.81
N MET A 138 5.86 -7.66 -22.94
CA MET A 138 6.93 -8.61 -23.26
C MET A 138 6.72 -9.89 -22.46
N PRO A 139 6.69 -11.05 -23.11
CA PRO A 139 6.70 -12.34 -22.44
C PRO A 139 8.16 -12.67 -22.07
N MET A 140 8.45 -12.84 -20.78
CA MET A 140 9.75 -13.35 -20.35
C MET A 140 9.77 -14.87 -20.46
N SER A 141 10.10 -15.39 -21.64
CA SER A 141 10.56 -16.77 -21.83
C SER A 141 12.09 -16.82 -21.68
N GLY A 142 12.58 -17.78 -20.88
CA GLY A 142 13.99 -17.89 -20.50
C GLY A 142 14.97 -18.33 -21.60
N GLY A 143 16.26 -18.16 -21.29
CA GLY A 143 17.38 -18.73 -22.03
C GLY A 143 18.61 -17.82 -22.07
N MET A 144 19.60 -18.08 -21.20
CA MET A 144 20.97 -17.57 -21.38
C MET A 144 21.63 -18.27 -22.58
N PRO A 145 22.51 -17.57 -23.32
CA PRO A 145 23.88 -18.07 -23.41
C PRO A 145 24.96 -16.98 -23.31
N MET A 146 26.13 -17.42 -22.84
CA MET A 146 27.36 -16.66 -22.66
C MET A 146 28.10 -16.37 -23.98
N GLY A 147 28.86 -15.27 -24.00
CA GLY A 147 29.91 -14.94 -24.97
C GLY A 147 29.86 -13.43 -25.28
N GLY A 148 30.87 -12.59 -25.06
CA GLY A 148 32.31 -12.79 -24.99
C GLY A 148 32.95 -11.74 -25.91
N GLY A 149 33.71 -10.79 -25.34
CA GLY A 149 34.70 -10.01 -26.08
C GLY A 149 34.49 -8.49 -26.17
N GLY A 150 35.51 -7.74 -25.75
CA GLY A 150 36.00 -6.59 -26.52
C GLY A 150 35.77 -5.18 -25.98
N MET A 151 36.61 -4.75 -25.04
CA MET A 151 37.14 -3.36 -24.99
C MET A 151 38.00 -3.10 -26.25
N PRO A 152 38.18 -1.85 -26.76
CA PRO A 152 38.87 -0.73 -26.07
C PRO A 152 38.17 0.64 -26.33
N GLY A 153 38.38 1.75 -25.62
CA GLY A 153 39.55 2.31 -24.94
C GLY A 153 39.75 3.76 -25.42
N PHE A 154 40.39 4.57 -24.58
CA PHE A 154 40.92 5.93 -24.79
C PHE A 154 40.06 7.16 -24.47
N GLY A 155 40.64 8.01 -23.59
CA GLY A 155 40.72 9.45 -23.86
C GLY A 155 40.19 10.37 -22.76
N ALA A 156 40.97 10.59 -21.69
CA ALA A 156 40.82 11.73 -20.78
C ALA A 156 41.46 13.02 -21.41
N PRO A 157 41.66 14.17 -20.72
CA PRO A 157 41.02 14.77 -19.53
C PRO A 157 40.82 16.32 -19.60
N LEU A 158 40.33 16.88 -18.47
CA LEU A 158 40.74 18.16 -17.80
C LEU A 158 40.04 19.52 -18.08
N SER A 159 39.74 20.17 -16.93
CA SER A 159 39.73 21.62 -16.64
C SER A 159 38.56 22.46 -17.17
N GLY A 160 37.94 23.39 -16.44
CA GLY A 160 38.17 24.00 -15.12
C GLY A 160 37.34 25.29 -15.04
N LEU A 161 37.42 25.98 -13.89
CA LEU A 161 37.14 27.40 -13.64
C LEU A 161 35.85 27.78 -12.85
N SER A 162 36.08 27.99 -11.55
CA SER A 162 35.74 29.17 -10.71
C SER A 162 34.43 29.96 -10.91
N GLY A 163 33.57 29.96 -9.88
CA GLY A 163 33.55 30.98 -8.81
C GLY A 163 33.06 32.41 -9.12
N LEU A 164 31.94 32.80 -8.47
CA LEU A 164 31.53 34.16 -8.04
C LEU A 164 30.34 33.98 -7.06
N THR A 165 30.52 34.01 -5.73
CA THR A 165 30.47 35.16 -4.79
C THR A 165 29.21 36.04 -4.87
N ASP A 166 28.20 35.70 -4.05
CA ASP A 166 27.47 36.49 -3.02
C ASP A 166 27.00 37.96 -3.28
N PRO A 167 26.21 38.58 -2.39
CA PRO A 167 24.81 38.31 -2.02
C PRO A 167 23.98 39.63 -2.04
N LEU A 168 22.74 39.63 -1.49
CA LEU A 168 22.02 40.75 -0.82
C LEU A 168 20.55 40.87 -1.24
N GLY A 169 19.67 40.97 -0.24
CA GLY A 169 18.29 41.44 -0.42
C GLY A 169 17.33 40.98 0.69
N ALA A 170 17.43 41.60 1.86
CA ALA A 170 16.54 41.38 3.00
C ALA A 170 15.41 42.43 3.08
N MET A 171 14.20 41.97 3.44
CA MET A 171 13.18 42.60 4.33
C MET A 171 12.30 43.80 3.84
N PRO A 172 11.21 44.21 4.56
CA PRO A 172 10.04 43.46 5.09
C PRO A 172 8.68 44.29 5.04
N MET A 173 7.67 43.90 5.86
CA MET A 173 6.42 44.60 6.27
C MET A 173 5.20 44.50 5.33
N SER A 174 3.92 44.48 5.74
CA SER A 174 3.17 44.41 7.01
C SER A 174 1.67 44.49 6.65
N GLY A 175 0.76 43.87 7.39
CA GLY A 175 -0.67 44.19 7.29
C GLY A 175 -1.61 43.24 8.03
N GLY A 176 -1.99 43.61 9.27
CA GLY A 176 -3.17 43.07 9.96
C GLY A 176 -4.48 43.52 9.29
N MET A 177 -5.63 42.88 9.51
CA MET A 177 -6.46 42.97 10.72
C MET A 177 -7.68 42.01 10.66
N PRO A 178 -8.45 41.85 11.76
CA PRO A 178 -9.30 40.69 12.07
C PRO A 178 -10.81 40.95 11.90
N MET A 179 -11.60 39.87 11.79
CA MET A 179 -13.04 39.77 12.12
C MET A 179 -13.26 38.31 12.57
N GLY A 180 -14.04 37.94 13.57
CA GLY A 180 -15.13 38.55 14.31
C GLY A 180 -16.02 37.38 14.74
N GLY A 181 -16.25 37.22 16.04
CA GLY A 181 -16.86 36.01 16.61
C GLY A 181 -18.33 35.77 16.24
N GLY A 182 -18.75 34.52 16.42
CA GLY A 182 -20.15 34.10 16.44
C GLY A 182 -20.25 32.74 17.12
N GLY A 183 -20.83 32.70 18.31
CA GLY A 183 -21.06 31.46 19.07
C GLY A 183 -22.50 30.95 18.91
N MET A 184 -22.62 29.60 18.88
CA MET A 184 -23.68 28.72 19.43
C MET A 184 -25.13 28.84 18.87
N PRO A 185 -26.05 27.85 19.07
CA PRO A 185 -25.97 26.55 19.78
C PRO A 185 -26.60 25.30 19.09
N GLY A 186 -26.15 24.11 19.53
CA GLY A 186 -26.93 22.94 19.99
C GLY A 186 -28.16 22.36 19.26
N PHE A 187 -28.04 21.07 18.88
CA PHE A 187 -29.01 19.96 19.00
C PHE A 187 -28.13 18.68 19.10
N GLY A 188 -28.12 17.78 20.10
CA GLY A 188 -29.18 17.16 20.89
C GLY A 188 -29.97 16.20 19.99
N ALA A 189 -29.94 14.86 20.04
CA ALA A 189 -29.44 13.86 20.98
C ALA A 189 -29.40 12.48 20.24
N PRO A 190 -28.98 11.37 20.89
CA PRO A 190 -28.57 10.11 20.26
C PRO A 190 -29.69 9.05 20.21
N LEU A 191 -29.55 8.04 19.35
CA LEU A 191 -30.31 6.79 19.45
C LEU A 191 -29.38 5.63 19.75
N SER A 192 -29.58 5.09 20.95
CA SER A 192 -29.11 3.79 21.43
C SER A 192 -29.92 2.65 20.79
N GLY A 193 -29.26 1.50 20.66
CA GLY A 193 -29.81 0.20 20.26
C GLY A 193 -28.77 -0.50 19.40
N LEU A 194 -27.98 -1.47 19.87
CA LEU A 194 -28.38 -2.66 20.59
C LEU A 194 -27.20 -3.14 21.46
N SER A 195 -27.38 -3.10 22.78
CA SER A 195 -26.59 -3.90 23.71
C SER A 195 -27.22 -5.29 23.85
N GLY A 196 -26.37 -6.30 23.88
CA GLY A 196 -26.70 -7.72 24.04
C GLY A 196 -25.82 -8.49 23.05
N LEU A 197 -24.66 -9.00 23.44
CA LEU A 197 -24.48 -10.04 24.46
C LEU A 197 -23.14 -9.87 25.22
N THR A 198 -23.22 -9.57 26.51
CA THR A 198 -22.25 -9.96 27.54
C THR A 198 -22.41 -11.48 27.77
N ALA A 199 -21.43 -12.35 28.02
CA ALA A 199 -20.22 -12.26 28.84
C ALA A 199 -19.30 -13.51 28.52
N PRO A 200 -18.35 -13.92 29.38
CA PRO A 200 -16.92 -13.67 29.23
C PRO A 200 -16.09 -14.96 29.01
N PHE A 201 -14.87 -14.82 28.48
CA PHE A 201 -13.84 -15.85 28.62
C PHE A 201 -12.62 -15.26 29.35
N THR A 202 -12.76 -15.10 30.65
CA THR A 202 -11.62 -15.08 31.56
C THR A 202 -11.30 -16.54 31.93
N GLN A 203 -10.13 -17.04 31.50
CA GLN A 203 -9.13 -17.68 32.37
C GLN A 203 -8.06 -18.46 31.58
N ALA A 204 -6.86 -17.88 31.49
CA ALA A 204 -5.53 -18.50 31.57
C ALA A 204 -4.52 -17.47 31.02
N ALA A 205 -3.38 -17.14 31.62
CA ALA A 205 -2.76 -17.60 32.84
C ALA A 205 -1.91 -16.47 33.42
N LYS A 206 -1.94 -16.43 34.74
CA LYS A 206 -1.05 -15.75 35.65
C LYS A 206 0.40 -16.19 35.38
N LEU A 207 1.24 -15.28 34.90
CA LEU A 207 2.70 -15.36 35.09
C LEU A 207 3.15 -14.10 35.83
N THR A 208 3.67 -14.36 37.02
CA THR A 208 4.23 -13.40 37.96
C THR A 208 5.56 -12.87 37.45
N GLY A 209 5.73 -11.54 37.47
CA GLY A 209 7.04 -10.88 37.63
C GLY A 209 7.73 -10.38 36.36
N SER A 210 7.43 -9.15 35.96
CA SER A 210 8.43 -8.10 35.64
C SER A 210 7.71 -6.81 35.22
N ASN A 211 7.92 -5.74 36.00
CA ASN A 211 7.42 -4.39 35.71
C ASN A 211 8.16 -3.76 34.52
N GLY A 212 7.71 -4.05 33.30
CA GLY A 212 8.13 -3.31 32.11
C GLY A 212 6.97 -3.20 31.14
N SER A 213 6.67 -1.98 30.68
CA SER A 213 5.66 -1.72 29.65
C SER A 213 5.88 -2.64 28.43
N PRO A 214 4.83 -3.22 27.81
CA PRO A 214 4.95 -4.14 26.67
C PRO A 214 5.78 -3.60 25.50
N ALA A 215 5.82 -2.27 25.33
CA ALA A 215 6.62 -1.57 24.31
C ALA A 215 8.14 -1.71 24.52
N ALA A 216 8.62 -1.63 25.76
CA ALA A 216 10.05 -1.68 26.08
C ALA A 216 10.66 -3.07 25.82
N LYS A 217 9.84 -4.13 25.79
CA LYS A 217 10.28 -5.50 25.49
C LYS A 217 10.35 -5.78 23.98
N LEU A 218 9.70 -4.96 23.15
CA LEU A 218 9.71 -5.07 21.69
C LEU A 218 10.92 -4.36 21.05
N ALA A 219 11.45 -3.31 21.68
CA ALA A 219 12.61 -2.57 21.16
C ALA A 219 13.92 -3.39 21.10
N SER A 220 13.98 -4.57 21.73
CA SER A 220 15.17 -5.44 21.74
C SER A 220 14.88 -6.89 21.33
N ALA A 221 13.66 -7.21 20.89
CA ALA A 221 13.31 -8.53 20.40
C ALA A 221 13.19 -8.48 18.87
N ALA A 222 14.02 -9.24 18.17
CA ALA A 222 13.83 -9.47 16.73
C ALA A 222 12.39 -9.93 16.50
N ILE A 223 11.59 -9.14 15.81
CA ILE A 223 10.24 -9.52 15.38
C ILE A 223 10.45 -10.62 14.32
N PRO A 224 10.02 -11.86 14.55
CA PRO A 224 10.29 -12.95 13.60
C PRO A 224 9.74 -12.61 12.21
N GLY A 225 10.62 -12.59 11.20
CA GLY A 225 10.27 -12.28 9.81
C GLY A 225 10.23 -10.79 9.43
N LEU A 226 10.52 -9.87 10.35
CA LEU A 226 10.57 -8.42 10.08
C LEU A 226 11.95 -7.85 10.41
N ASP A 227 12.67 -7.41 9.38
CA ASP A 227 14.01 -6.85 9.56
C ASP A 227 13.93 -5.37 9.99
N THR A 228 14.21 -5.14 11.27
CA THR A 228 14.37 -3.79 11.85
C THR A 228 15.83 -3.52 12.26
N SER A 229 16.79 -4.22 11.65
CA SER A 229 18.21 -4.02 11.90
C SER A 229 18.72 -2.74 11.23
N GLY A 230 19.76 -2.13 11.79
CA GLY A 230 20.29 -0.87 11.26
C GLY A 230 19.42 0.37 11.55
N PRO A 231 19.92 1.57 11.21
CA PRO A 231 19.18 2.81 11.35
C PRO A 231 18.14 2.97 10.24
N GLY A 232 17.00 3.59 10.55
CA GLY A 232 16.06 4.03 9.52
C GLY A 232 16.50 5.33 8.83
N LYS A 233 15.88 5.67 7.71
CA LYS A 233 16.18 6.85 6.89
C LYS A 233 15.73 8.16 7.53
N ALA A 234 14.67 8.15 8.35
CA ALA A 234 14.32 9.30 9.18
C ALA A 234 15.23 9.39 10.40
N SER A 235 15.53 10.60 10.86
CA SER A 235 16.17 10.81 12.15
C SER A 235 15.31 10.21 13.28
N GLU A 236 15.88 9.33 14.08
CA GLU A 236 15.17 8.72 15.23
C GLU A 236 15.05 9.66 16.44
N ARG A 237 15.67 10.84 16.37
CA ARG A 237 15.57 11.85 17.42
C ARG A 237 14.13 12.36 17.50
N GLY A 238 13.50 12.16 18.66
CA GLY A 238 12.13 12.59 18.90
C GLY A 238 11.07 11.63 18.36
N LEU A 239 11.43 10.52 17.71
CA LEU A 239 10.48 9.45 17.38
C LEU A 239 10.16 8.58 18.61
N GLN A 240 8.95 8.04 18.68
CA GLN A 240 8.58 7.03 19.68
C GLN A 240 8.97 5.62 19.22
N GLN A 241 8.97 4.66 20.16
CA GLN A 241 9.48 3.30 19.95
C GLN A 241 8.85 2.59 18.74
N TYR A 242 7.52 2.57 18.59
CA TYR A 242 6.90 1.97 17.41
C TYR A 242 7.23 2.72 16.12
N THR A 243 7.31 4.05 16.16
CA THR A 243 7.69 4.87 15.00
C THR A 243 9.15 4.63 14.58
N LYS A 244 10.08 4.40 15.53
CA LYS A 244 11.45 3.95 15.21
C LYS A 244 11.45 2.58 14.54
N LEU A 245 10.64 1.63 15.04
CA LEU A 245 10.52 0.30 14.42
C LEU A 245 9.98 0.39 12.99
N MET A 246 8.94 1.19 12.75
CA MET A 246 8.44 1.46 11.40
C MET A 246 9.51 2.08 10.50
N ASN A 247 10.22 3.11 10.97
CA ASN A 247 11.27 3.77 10.21
C ASN A 247 12.34 2.78 9.72
N ARG A 248 12.83 1.91 10.61
CA ARG A 248 13.81 0.86 10.27
C ARG A 248 13.22 -0.18 9.33
N ALA A 249 12.04 -0.70 9.64
CA ALA A 249 11.37 -1.73 8.85
C ALA A 249 11.13 -1.30 7.39
N ILE A 250 10.63 -0.07 7.20
CA ILE A 250 10.39 0.50 5.87
C ILE A 250 11.71 0.70 5.14
N SER A 251 12.72 1.26 5.82
CA SER A 251 14.04 1.52 5.21
C SER A 251 14.73 0.25 4.73
N ASN A 252 14.56 -0.86 5.43
CA ASN A 252 15.13 -2.16 5.06
C ASN A 252 14.32 -2.87 3.96
N ALA A 253 12.99 -2.78 4.03
CA ALA A 253 12.10 -3.46 3.08
C ALA A 253 12.05 -2.76 1.71
N PHE A 254 12.29 -1.45 1.67
CA PHE A 254 12.15 -0.61 0.48
C PHE A 254 13.39 0.27 0.27
N PRO A 255 14.49 -0.30 -0.23
CA PRO A 255 15.70 0.48 -0.54
C PRO A 255 15.46 1.59 -1.57
N GLU A 256 14.41 1.48 -2.40
CA GLU A 256 13.98 2.51 -3.37
C GLU A 256 13.45 3.79 -2.71
N ILE A 257 13.02 3.74 -1.44
CA ILE A 257 12.65 4.92 -0.67
C ILE A 257 13.94 5.60 -0.23
N GLU A 258 14.19 6.83 -0.67
CA GLU A 258 15.43 7.55 -0.33
C GLU A 258 15.25 8.48 0.88
N GLU A 259 14.06 9.03 1.06
CA GLU A 259 13.75 10.02 2.09
C GLU A 259 12.53 9.60 2.92
N ILE A 260 12.66 9.76 4.24
CA ILE A 260 11.54 9.60 5.18
C ILE A 260 11.55 10.81 6.12
N GLY A 261 10.46 11.59 6.10
CA GLY A 261 10.18 12.63 7.07
C GLY A 261 9.76 12.03 8.40
N GLY A 262 10.20 12.61 9.52
CA GLY A 262 9.90 12.10 10.87
C GLY A 262 9.47 13.20 11.83
N TRP A 263 10.05 13.18 13.04
CA TRP A 263 9.76 14.17 14.07
C TRP A 263 10.08 15.60 13.60
N ARG A 264 9.11 16.50 13.76
CA ARG A 264 9.22 17.94 13.48
C ARG A 264 8.05 18.69 14.13
N GLN A 265 8.17 20.00 14.28
CA GLN A 265 7.00 20.81 14.64
C GLN A 265 6.02 20.88 13.45
N ASP A 266 4.75 20.74 13.76
CA ASP A 266 3.65 20.68 12.79
C ASP A 266 2.35 21.13 13.49
N ALA A 267 1.32 21.44 12.69
CA ALA A 267 0.02 21.88 13.20
C ALA A 267 -0.77 20.75 13.90
N LEU A 268 -0.58 19.51 13.45
CA LEU A 268 -1.19 18.31 14.03
C LEU A 268 -0.22 17.60 14.95
N LYS A 269 -0.75 16.92 15.97
CA LYS A 269 0.04 16.29 17.04
C LYS A 269 1.00 15.18 16.59
N TRP A 270 0.79 14.55 15.44
CA TRP A 270 1.45 13.30 15.08
C TRP A 270 2.97 13.43 14.87
N HIS A 271 3.44 14.39 14.08
CA HIS A 271 4.88 14.64 13.94
C HIS A 271 5.53 15.24 15.20
N PRO A 272 4.93 16.24 15.88
CA PRO A 272 5.45 16.81 17.12
C PRO A 272 5.62 15.80 18.26
N ASP A 273 4.69 14.86 18.38
CA ASP A 273 4.71 13.82 19.43
C ASP A 273 5.59 12.62 19.05
N GLY A 274 6.20 12.63 17.86
CA GLY A 274 7.07 11.56 17.39
C GLY A 274 6.34 10.30 16.95
N LEU A 275 5.07 10.42 16.57
CA LEU A 275 4.19 9.31 16.24
C LEU A 275 4.17 8.99 14.74
N ALA A 276 4.49 9.96 13.88
CA ALA A 276 4.33 9.83 12.43
C ALA A 276 5.63 9.81 11.63
N LEU A 277 5.54 9.19 10.45
CA LEU A 277 6.52 9.24 9.36
C LEU A 277 5.82 9.62 8.06
N ASP A 278 6.52 10.40 7.22
CA ASP A 278 6.14 10.61 5.82
C ASP A 278 7.15 9.88 4.94
N VAL A 279 6.72 8.78 4.34
CA VAL A 279 7.55 7.96 3.46
C VAL A 279 7.46 8.53 2.05
N MET A 280 8.50 9.23 1.60
CA MET A 280 8.48 9.93 0.32
C MET A 280 8.56 8.93 -0.84
N ILE A 281 7.59 8.99 -1.75
CA ILE A 281 7.50 8.07 -2.88
C ILE A 281 8.18 8.70 -4.11
N PRO A 282 9.28 8.14 -4.62
CA PRO A 282 9.88 8.64 -5.86
C PRO A 282 8.93 8.41 -7.04
N ASN A 283 8.91 9.36 -7.99
CA ASN A 283 8.08 9.30 -9.19
C ASN A 283 6.60 8.99 -8.88
N TRP A 284 6.07 9.57 -7.79
CA TRP A 284 4.74 9.26 -7.24
C TRP A 284 3.57 9.49 -8.22
N ASP A 285 3.78 10.31 -9.24
CA ASP A 285 2.83 10.61 -10.30
C ASP A 285 2.83 9.57 -11.43
N THR A 286 3.79 8.64 -11.44
CA THR A 286 3.86 7.53 -12.40
C THR A 286 3.17 6.26 -11.88
N ALA A 287 3.00 5.26 -12.75
CA ALA A 287 2.41 3.98 -12.35
C ALA A 287 3.34 3.21 -11.38
N GLU A 288 4.65 3.32 -11.59
CA GLU A 288 5.67 2.67 -10.78
C GLU A 288 5.74 3.27 -9.37
N GLY A 289 5.70 4.60 -9.25
CA GLY A 289 5.66 5.26 -7.94
C GLY A 289 4.37 4.92 -7.18
N ARG A 290 3.22 4.90 -7.86
CA ARG A 290 1.96 4.42 -7.26
C ARG A 290 2.08 3.00 -6.73
N ALA A 291 2.58 2.07 -7.55
CA ALA A 291 2.78 0.69 -7.15
C ALA A 291 3.76 0.56 -5.97
N LEU A 292 4.82 1.38 -5.91
CA LEU A 292 5.72 1.44 -4.76
C LEU A 292 5.00 1.88 -3.48
N GLY A 293 4.22 2.97 -3.54
CA GLY A 293 3.40 3.42 -2.42
C GLY A 293 2.42 2.35 -1.94
N ASP A 294 1.73 1.68 -2.88
CA ASP A 294 0.80 0.59 -2.55
C ASP A 294 1.52 -0.60 -1.88
N ARG A 295 2.76 -0.92 -2.30
CA ARG A 295 3.58 -1.93 -1.61
C ARG A 295 3.94 -1.51 -0.18
N VAL A 296 4.27 -0.24 0.05
CA VAL A 296 4.55 0.30 1.39
C VAL A 296 3.32 0.18 2.29
N VAL A 297 2.15 0.62 1.81
CA VAL A 297 0.87 0.50 2.53
C VAL A 297 0.58 -0.96 2.90
N ASN A 298 0.66 -1.86 1.92
CA ASN A 298 0.40 -3.29 2.15
C ASN A 298 1.41 -3.94 3.10
N PHE A 299 2.66 -3.49 3.11
CA PHE A 299 3.65 -3.94 4.08
C PHE A 299 3.29 -3.49 5.50
N LEU A 300 2.88 -2.24 5.68
CA LEU A 300 2.49 -1.70 6.98
C LEU A 300 1.24 -2.41 7.53
N ILE A 301 0.22 -2.65 6.71
CA ILE A 301 -1.00 -3.38 7.10
C ILE A 301 -0.69 -4.83 7.49
N ARG A 302 0.13 -5.54 6.70
CA ARG A 302 0.53 -6.93 7.00
C ARG A 302 1.30 -7.04 8.32
N ASN A 303 2.07 -6.00 8.66
CA ASN A 303 2.89 -5.95 9.87
C ASN A 303 2.29 -5.03 10.96
N GLN A 304 0.99 -4.74 10.89
CA GLN A 304 0.34 -3.72 11.74
C GLN A 304 0.54 -3.93 13.24
N LYS A 305 0.44 -5.17 13.73
CA LYS A 305 0.55 -5.51 15.16
C LYS A 305 1.99 -5.32 15.67
N PRO A 306 3.02 -5.94 15.07
CA PRO A 306 4.39 -5.76 15.53
C PRO A 306 4.91 -4.34 15.32
N LEU A 307 4.43 -3.62 14.30
CA LEU A 307 4.81 -2.22 14.06
C LEU A 307 4.00 -1.20 14.85
N GLY A 308 2.95 -1.61 15.56
CA GLY A 308 2.09 -0.68 16.30
C GLY A 308 1.41 0.34 15.39
N LEU A 309 0.83 -0.11 14.27
CA LEU A 309 0.15 0.74 13.31
C LEU A 309 -1.14 1.34 13.88
N ASP A 310 -1.29 2.66 13.79
CA ASP A 310 -2.51 3.39 14.15
C ASP A 310 -3.36 3.67 12.90
N HIS A 311 -2.80 4.36 11.90
CA HIS A 311 -3.43 4.56 10.59
C HIS A 311 -2.39 4.93 9.53
N ILE A 312 -2.82 4.88 8.26
CA ILE A 312 -2.05 5.28 7.08
C ILE A 312 -2.87 6.29 6.29
N ILE A 313 -2.23 7.25 5.64
CA ILE A 313 -2.84 8.07 4.61
C ILE A 313 -2.03 7.93 3.32
N TRP A 314 -2.71 7.51 2.25
CA TRP A 314 -2.12 7.38 0.93
C TRP A 314 -3.15 7.75 -0.14
N ARG A 315 -2.81 8.73 -0.99
CA ARG A 315 -3.63 9.18 -2.13
C ARG A 315 -5.09 9.47 -1.74
N GLN A 316 -5.28 10.33 -0.75
CA GLN A 316 -6.58 10.69 -0.15
C GLN A 316 -7.36 9.53 0.48
N GLN A 317 -6.73 8.38 0.74
CA GLN A 317 -7.35 7.31 1.51
C GLN A 317 -6.77 7.32 2.90
N MET A 318 -7.62 7.52 3.91
CA MET A 318 -7.30 7.21 5.30
C MET A 318 -7.60 5.73 5.51
N ILE A 319 -6.55 4.95 5.79
CA ILE A 319 -6.56 3.49 5.83
C ILE A 319 -6.28 3.04 7.27
N GLN A 320 -7.18 2.22 7.79
CA GLN A 320 -7.10 1.65 9.12
C GLN A 320 -6.21 0.41 9.15
N PRO A 321 -5.77 -0.06 10.33
CA PRO A 321 -4.91 -1.24 10.43
C PRO A 321 -5.55 -2.49 9.83
N ASP A 322 -6.89 -2.65 9.91
CA ASP A 322 -7.61 -3.76 9.31
C ASP A 322 -7.75 -3.69 7.76
N GLY A 323 -7.22 -2.62 7.16
CA GLY A 323 -7.26 -2.36 5.72
C GLY A 323 -8.54 -1.67 5.24
N SER A 324 -9.52 -1.42 6.12
CA SER A 324 -10.65 -0.56 5.76
C SER A 324 -10.18 0.85 5.45
N SER A 325 -10.81 1.51 4.48
CA SER A 325 -10.42 2.86 4.07
C SER A 325 -11.61 3.80 3.93
N SER A 326 -11.33 5.10 4.12
CA SER A 326 -12.26 6.18 3.87
C SER A 326 -11.59 7.29 3.08
N ARG A 327 -12.34 7.92 2.18
CA ARG A 327 -11.83 9.01 1.35
C ARG A 327 -11.79 10.31 2.16
N MET A 328 -10.65 10.99 2.09
CA MET A 328 -10.47 12.34 2.62
C MET A 328 -11.00 13.39 1.64
N ASP A 329 -11.37 14.55 2.19
CA ASP A 329 -11.66 15.73 1.39
C ASP A 329 -10.40 16.21 0.66
N ASP A 330 -10.62 16.83 -0.51
CA ASP A 330 -9.54 17.44 -1.28
C ASP A 330 -9.01 18.71 -0.59
N GLN A 331 -7.74 18.69 -0.26
CA GLN A 331 -7.03 19.78 0.43
C GLN A 331 -6.22 20.67 -0.53
N GLY A 332 -6.29 20.43 -1.84
CA GLY A 332 -5.88 21.39 -2.87
C GLY A 332 -4.52 21.17 -3.52
N ASN A 333 -3.66 20.27 -3.01
CA ASN A 333 -2.42 19.86 -3.71
C ASN A 333 -2.00 18.43 -3.37
N ALA A 334 -1.05 17.90 -4.16
CA ALA A 334 -0.56 16.53 -4.05
C ALA A 334 -0.06 16.18 -2.65
N THR A 335 0.74 17.06 -2.02
CA THR A 335 1.30 16.82 -0.69
C THR A 335 0.21 16.77 0.37
N GLN A 336 -0.68 17.77 0.45
CA GLN A 336 -1.77 17.77 1.44
C GLN A 336 -2.76 16.62 1.23
N ASN A 337 -2.90 16.15 -0.01
CA ASN A 337 -3.69 14.99 -0.38
C ASN A 337 -2.93 13.66 -0.31
N HIS A 338 -1.68 13.66 0.16
CA HIS A 338 -0.85 12.47 0.35
C HIS A 338 -0.63 11.66 -0.93
N TYR A 339 -0.51 12.33 -2.08
CA TYR A 339 -0.22 11.68 -3.35
C TYR A 339 1.27 11.39 -3.56
N ASP A 340 2.15 12.17 -2.92
CA ASP A 340 3.61 12.13 -3.07
C ASP A 340 4.33 11.39 -1.93
N HIS A 341 3.62 11.09 -0.84
CA HIS A 341 4.15 10.34 0.29
C HIS A 341 3.08 9.47 0.95
N VAL A 342 3.50 8.35 1.53
CA VAL A 342 2.68 7.56 2.46
C VAL A 342 2.88 8.12 3.85
N HIS A 343 1.86 8.77 4.42
CA HIS A 343 1.88 9.16 5.83
C HIS A 343 1.46 7.98 6.68
N VAL A 344 2.21 7.69 7.74
CA VAL A 344 1.89 6.61 8.68
C VAL A 344 2.04 7.10 10.10
N ALA A 345 1.03 6.83 10.93
CA ALA A 345 1.08 7.06 12.37
C ALA A 345 1.15 5.75 13.14
N SER A 346 1.89 5.76 14.25
CA SER A 346 1.98 4.65 15.19
C SER A 346 1.17 4.90 16.46
N LEU A 347 0.91 3.82 17.20
CA LEU A 347 0.34 3.83 18.55
C LEU A 347 1.30 4.43 19.60
N GLY A 348 2.53 4.80 19.21
CA GLY A 348 3.53 5.41 20.09
C GLY A 348 4.43 4.40 20.79
N GLY A 349 4.37 4.32 22.11
CA GLY A 349 5.21 3.42 22.92
C GLY A 349 6.29 4.10 23.75
N GLY A 350 6.32 5.44 23.78
CA GLY A 350 7.29 6.22 24.55
C GLY A 350 8.63 6.36 23.84
N TYR A 351 9.62 6.96 24.51
CA TYR A 351 10.93 7.29 23.94
C TYR A 351 11.99 6.22 24.16
#